data_AF-N1UP92-F1
#
_entry.id   AF-N1UP92-F1
#
_cell.length_a   1.000
_cell.length_b   1.000
_cell.length_c   1.000
_cell.angle_alpha   90.00
_cell.angle_beta   90.00
_cell.angle_gamma   90.00
#
_symmetry.space_group_name_H-M   'P 1'
#
loop_
_entity.id
_entity.type
_entity.pdbx_description
1 polymer ?
#
loop_
_entity_poly.entity_id
_entity_poly.type
_entity_poly.pdbx_seq_one_letter_code
_entity_poly.pdbx_strand_id
1 'polypeptide(L)'
;MGGYNLHPNLLEEQFKFLKAAGYQTVRLDQFYSYINGKKPSDFPDKPILLTFDDGSKTHWEILVPLLKKYGFTASVFIYPSIISSGKKYYMTWDQLNNALDSGVLDLGSHTLYHPKLPTMSRTLIRKQLLESKQILETKTGRKVIDLAYPFGLFDPRVIEEAKAIGYRMAFTVNPGKNLPGTPVYNIHRSLVPWGQSQSAFNSILTMAPPPKISISIQDGSWVKAGQEFKIHLEGVQPESVSIQIKSKNVISEAQFPDFTVKIPDFSRKSTFLPMMIQAKTKEGKQIQYQYLFINQKEFKKHPDDTF
;
A
#
# COMPACT_ATOMS: atom_id res chain seq x y z
N MET A 1 9.39 12.08 13.73
CA MET A 1 9.20 12.57 12.34
C MET A 1 8.09 11.74 11.70
N GLY A 2 7.19 12.38 10.95
CA GLY A 2 6.06 11.74 10.26
C GLY A 2 4.81 11.57 11.13
N GLY A 3 3.64 12.04 10.67
CA GLY A 3 2.34 11.92 11.35
C GLY A 3 1.77 10.49 11.44
N TYR A 4 2.61 9.47 11.26
CA TYR A 4 2.25 8.05 11.21
C TYR A 4 2.89 7.24 12.35
N ASN A 5 3.38 7.93 13.40
CA ASN A 5 3.81 7.25 14.62
C ASN A 5 2.56 6.92 15.45
N LEU A 6 2.32 5.63 15.73
CA LEU A 6 1.22 5.21 16.58
C LEU A 6 1.71 5.10 18.04
N HIS A 7 0.98 5.68 18.98
CA HIS A 7 1.33 5.56 20.40
C HIS A 7 1.18 4.09 20.85
N PRO A 8 2.12 3.52 21.63
CA PRO A 8 2.05 2.12 22.06
C PRO A 8 0.73 1.72 22.71
N ASN A 9 0.19 2.56 23.60
CA ASN A 9 -1.10 2.30 24.24
C ASN A 9 -2.26 2.23 23.23
N LEU A 10 -2.25 3.09 22.21
CA LEU A 10 -3.28 3.07 21.17
C LEU A 10 -3.15 1.81 20.29
N LEU A 11 -1.93 1.36 19.99
CA LEU A 11 -1.71 0.09 19.30
C LEU A 11 -2.27 -1.09 20.12
N GLU A 12 -2.00 -1.11 21.43
CA GLU A 12 -2.51 -2.14 22.32
C GLU A 12 -4.04 -2.12 22.43
N GLU A 13 -4.66 -0.94 22.52
CA GLU A 13 -6.12 -0.77 22.48
C GLU A 13 -6.71 -1.33 21.18
N GLN A 14 -6.09 -1.03 20.03
CA GLN A 14 -6.49 -1.57 18.73
C GLN A 14 -6.35 -3.10 18.70
N PHE A 15 -5.27 -3.68 19.24
CA PHE A 15 -5.09 -5.14 19.29
C PHE A 15 -6.12 -5.81 20.21
N LYS A 16 -6.39 -5.21 21.38
CA LYS A 16 -7.44 -5.67 22.28
C LYS A 16 -8.81 -5.66 21.60
N PHE A 17 -9.12 -4.59 20.88
CA PHE A 17 -10.35 -4.49 20.09
C PHE A 17 -10.43 -5.55 19.00
N LEU A 18 -9.38 -5.69 18.17
CA LEU A 18 -9.34 -6.70 17.10
C LEU A 18 -9.56 -8.11 17.65
N LYS A 19 -8.90 -8.44 18.76
CA LYS A 19 -9.05 -9.74 19.43
C LYS A 19 -10.48 -9.96 19.92
N ALA A 20 -11.05 -8.98 20.62
CA ALA A 20 -12.42 -9.05 21.12
C ALA A 20 -13.47 -9.13 20.00
N ALA A 21 -13.21 -8.48 18.86
CA ALA A 21 -14.08 -8.54 17.67
C ALA A 21 -13.90 -9.81 16.84
N GLY A 22 -12.95 -10.69 17.20
CA GLY A 22 -12.69 -11.98 16.57
C GLY A 22 -11.86 -11.91 15.29
N TYR A 23 -11.14 -10.81 15.04
CA TYR A 23 -10.19 -10.75 13.94
C TYR A 23 -9.00 -11.67 14.19
N GLN A 24 -8.51 -12.29 13.13
CA GLN A 24 -7.32 -13.14 13.16
C GLN A 24 -6.35 -12.69 12.09
N THR A 25 -5.07 -12.63 12.46
CA THR A 25 -4.04 -12.18 11.54
C THR A 25 -3.70 -13.26 10.52
N VAL A 26 -3.43 -12.85 9.29
CA VAL A 26 -2.93 -13.73 8.23
C VAL A 26 -1.47 -13.39 7.91
N ARG A 27 -0.74 -14.38 7.41
CA ARG A 27 0.64 -14.25 6.90
C ARG A 27 0.65 -13.86 5.42
N LEU A 28 1.78 -13.36 4.92
CA LEU A 28 1.92 -12.97 3.51
C LEU A 28 1.58 -14.10 2.53
N ASP A 29 1.94 -15.34 2.85
CA ASP A 29 1.65 -16.52 2.02
C ASP A 29 0.16 -16.85 1.93
N GLN A 30 -0.53 -16.79 3.08
CA GLN A 30 -1.98 -16.99 3.17
C GLN A 30 -2.71 -15.88 2.41
N PHE A 31 -2.28 -14.62 2.60
CA PHE A 31 -2.83 -13.47 1.90
C PHE A 31 -2.63 -13.58 0.38
N TYR A 32 -1.41 -13.89 -0.07
CA TYR A 32 -1.11 -14.07 -1.50
C TYR A 32 -1.96 -15.18 -2.12
N SER A 33 -2.14 -16.30 -1.43
CA SER A 33 -3.01 -17.39 -1.91
C SER A 33 -4.46 -16.91 -2.07
N TYR A 34 -4.99 -16.23 -1.04
CA TYR A 34 -6.36 -15.73 -1.01
C TYR A 34 -6.66 -14.75 -2.14
N ILE A 35 -5.80 -13.75 -2.37
CA ILE A 35 -6.02 -12.78 -3.45
C ILE A 35 -5.91 -13.41 -4.84
N ASN A 36 -5.23 -14.55 -4.98
CA ASN A 36 -5.17 -15.35 -6.20
C ASN A 36 -6.31 -16.38 -6.30
N GLY A 37 -7.36 -16.24 -5.49
CA GLY A 37 -8.57 -17.08 -5.55
C GLY A 37 -8.44 -18.44 -4.87
N LYS A 38 -7.31 -18.74 -4.22
CA LYS A 38 -7.14 -19.95 -3.42
C LYS A 38 -7.32 -19.59 -1.96
N LYS A 39 -8.45 -19.96 -1.35
CA LYS A 39 -8.65 -19.79 0.10
C LYS A 39 -7.97 -20.97 0.82
N PRO A 40 -6.86 -20.77 1.57
CA PRO A 40 -6.28 -21.83 2.39
C PRO A 40 -7.30 -22.39 3.38
N SER A 41 -7.18 -23.67 3.73
CA SER A 41 -8.10 -24.33 4.67
C SER A 41 -8.06 -23.71 6.07
N ASP A 42 -6.94 -23.11 6.45
CA ASP A 42 -6.70 -22.41 7.71
C ASP A 42 -6.97 -20.89 7.62
N PHE A 43 -7.56 -20.41 6.51
CA PHE A 43 -7.81 -18.98 6.33
C PHE A 43 -8.99 -18.52 7.19
N PRO A 44 -8.80 -17.54 8.08
CA PRO A 44 -9.81 -17.18 9.08
C PRO A 44 -11.02 -16.46 8.45
N ASP A 45 -12.15 -16.51 9.14
CA ASP A 45 -13.38 -15.84 8.70
C ASP A 45 -13.32 -14.31 8.80
N LYS A 46 -12.55 -13.80 9.77
CA LYS A 46 -12.26 -12.37 9.94
C LYS A 46 -10.75 -12.11 9.77
N PRO A 47 -10.22 -12.23 8.54
CA PRO A 47 -8.80 -12.06 8.27
C PRO A 47 -8.40 -10.59 8.39
N ILE A 48 -7.21 -10.33 8.93
CA ILE A 48 -6.54 -9.03 8.86
C ILE A 48 -5.05 -9.24 8.59
N LEU A 49 -4.48 -8.49 7.64
CA LEU A 49 -3.03 -8.46 7.43
C LEU A 49 -2.48 -7.18 8.07
N LEU A 50 -1.66 -7.32 9.10
CA LEU A 50 -1.00 -6.21 9.77
C LEU A 50 0.37 -5.99 9.13
N THR A 51 0.66 -4.77 8.66
CA THR A 51 1.94 -4.43 8.03
C THR A 51 2.59 -3.23 8.70
N PHE A 52 3.91 -3.27 8.91
CA PHE A 52 4.69 -2.18 9.48
C PHE A 52 5.92 -1.90 8.62
N ASP A 53 6.16 -0.64 8.30
CA ASP A 53 7.20 -0.23 7.36
C ASP A 53 8.40 0.38 8.10
N ASP A 54 9.55 0.48 7.44
CA ASP A 54 10.75 1.25 7.83
C ASP A 54 11.69 0.67 8.90
N GLY A 55 11.31 -0.38 9.63
CA GLY A 55 12.23 -1.04 10.55
C GLY A 55 12.58 -0.24 11.82
N SER A 56 11.61 0.50 12.34
CA SER A 56 11.71 1.20 13.63
C SER A 56 12.15 0.25 14.75
N LYS A 57 12.96 0.74 15.70
CA LYS A 57 13.39 -0.01 16.89
C LYS A 57 12.19 -0.53 17.70
N THR A 58 11.08 0.21 17.70
CA THR A 58 9.84 -0.17 18.39
C THR A 58 9.16 -1.39 17.77
N HIS A 59 9.51 -1.80 16.54
CA HIS A 59 9.04 -3.06 15.98
C HIS A 59 9.53 -4.25 16.81
N TRP A 60 10.77 -4.18 17.29
CA TRP A 60 11.31 -5.17 18.21
C TRP A 60 10.81 -4.95 19.64
N GLU A 61 10.98 -3.74 20.17
CA GLU A 61 10.79 -3.48 21.61
C GLU A 61 9.32 -3.48 22.06
N ILE A 62 8.38 -3.18 21.15
CA ILE A 62 6.97 -2.96 21.49
C ILE A 62 6.07 -3.89 20.68
N LEU A 63 6.20 -3.89 19.36
CA LEU A 63 5.30 -4.63 18.48
C LEU A 63 5.42 -6.15 18.68
N VAL A 64 6.62 -6.73 18.69
CA VAL A 64 6.80 -8.17 18.89
C VAL A 64 6.19 -8.67 20.21
N PRO A 65 6.45 -8.04 21.39
CA PRO A 65 5.77 -8.41 22.63
C PRO A 65 4.24 -8.32 22.56
N LEU A 66 3.69 -7.27 21.94
CA LEU A 66 2.25 -7.12 21.78
C LEU A 66 1.65 -8.19 20.86
N LEU A 67 2.29 -8.48 19.73
CA LEU A 67 1.87 -9.55 18.82
C LEU A 67 1.79 -10.89 19.56
N LYS A 68 2.82 -11.24 20.35
CA LYS A 68 2.82 -12.44 21.20
C LYS A 68 1.68 -12.42 22.22
N LYS A 69 1.51 -11.31 22.95
CA LYS A 69 0.47 -11.15 23.98
C LYS A 69 -0.95 -11.40 23.44
N TYR A 70 -1.25 -10.95 22.22
CA TYR A 70 -2.58 -11.07 21.62
C TYR A 70 -2.74 -12.28 20.68
N GLY A 71 -1.66 -13.03 20.43
CA GLY A 71 -1.65 -14.15 19.50
C GLY A 71 -1.84 -13.69 18.06
N PHE A 72 -1.16 -12.61 17.68
CA PHE A 72 -1.20 -12.01 16.36
C PHE A 72 0.15 -12.15 15.66
N THR A 73 0.11 -12.03 14.33
CA THR A 73 1.27 -11.97 13.45
C THR A 73 1.20 -10.71 12.60
N ALA A 74 2.34 -10.23 12.13
CA ALA A 74 2.43 -9.09 11.24
C ALA A 74 3.53 -9.30 10.18
N SER A 75 3.59 -8.39 9.21
CA SER A 75 4.67 -8.33 8.23
C SER A 75 5.42 -7.03 8.39
N VAL A 76 6.76 -7.09 8.35
CA VAL A 76 7.60 -5.89 8.34
C VAL A 76 8.23 -5.69 6.97
N PHE A 77 8.12 -4.49 6.43
CA PHE A 77 8.79 -4.10 5.18
C PHE A 77 10.01 -3.24 5.50
N ILE A 78 11.19 -3.78 5.19
CA ILE A 78 12.48 -3.22 5.64
C ILE A 78 13.27 -2.71 4.45
N TYR A 79 13.88 -1.55 4.58
CA TYR A 79 14.95 -1.11 3.68
C TYR A 79 16.31 -1.24 4.37
N PRO A 80 17.28 -1.96 3.80
CA PRO A 80 18.47 -2.38 4.55
C PRO A 80 19.44 -1.23 4.88
N SER A 81 19.40 -0.11 4.16
CA SER A 81 20.28 1.02 4.45
C SER A 81 20.01 1.64 5.81
N ILE A 82 18.75 1.66 6.28
CA ILE A 82 18.44 2.23 7.61
C ILE A 82 18.86 1.30 8.74
N ILE A 83 18.70 -0.01 8.57
CA ILE A 83 19.17 -1.01 9.54
C ILE A 83 20.69 -0.96 9.64
N SER A 84 21.37 -0.77 8.51
CA SER A 84 22.83 -0.63 8.44
C SER A 84 23.34 0.73 8.93
N SER A 85 22.45 1.71 9.15
CA SER A 85 22.87 3.07 9.50
C SER A 85 23.31 3.24 10.96
N GLY A 86 23.00 2.27 11.84
CA GLY A 86 23.29 2.35 13.28
C GLY A 86 22.53 3.46 14.02
N LYS A 87 21.52 4.10 13.39
CA LYS A 87 20.74 5.16 14.02
C LYS A 87 19.87 4.61 15.15
N LYS A 88 19.92 5.25 16.32
CA LYS A 88 19.27 4.81 17.57
C LYS A 88 17.76 4.54 17.52
N TYR A 89 17.04 5.05 16.53
CA TYR A 89 15.58 4.89 16.41
C TYR A 89 15.17 3.72 15.52
N TYR A 90 16.13 3.04 14.90
CA TYR A 90 15.89 1.90 14.01
C TYR A 90 16.54 0.66 14.59
N MET A 91 16.03 -0.51 14.18
CA MET A 91 16.62 -1.78 14.60
C MET A 91 18.04 -1.92 14.04
N THR A 92 18.92 -2.57 14.82
CA THR A 92 20.15 -3.18 14.29
C THR A 92 19.82 -4.47 13.52
N TRP A 93 20.78 -5.02 12.78
CA TRP A 93 20.62 -6.33 12.15
C TRP A 93 20.33 -7.44 13.16
N ASP A 94 20.98 -7.44 14.33
CA ASP A 94 20.72 -8.41 15.39
C ASP A 94 19.30 -8.27 15.94
N GLN A 95 18.82 -7.04 16.16
CA GLN A 95 17.44 -6.80 16.60
C GLN A 95 16.42 -7.24 15.55
N LEU A 96 16.68 -6.99 14.26
CA LEU A 96 15.82 -7.47 13.19
C LEU A 96 15.78 -9.00 13.15
N ASN A 97 16.93 -9.68 13.22
CA ASN A 97 16.99 -11.15 13.25
C ASN A 97 16.25 -11.70 14.47
N ASN A 98 16.48 -11.16 15.67
CA ASN A 98 15.76 -11.56 16.88
C ASN A 98 14.24 -11.33 16.76
N ALA A 99 13.81 -10.22 16.13
CA ALA A 99 12.40 -9.95 15.86
C ALA A 99 11.80 -10.99 14.90
N LEU A 100 12.54 -11.41 13.87
CA LEU A 100 12.11 -12.43 12.92
C LEU A 100 12.12 -13.85 13.52
N ASP A 101 13.12 -14.18 14.33
CA ASP A 101 13.25 -15.46 15.05
C ASP A 101 12.14 -15.64 16.11
N SER A 102 11.51 -14.54 16.52
CA SER A 102 10.37 -14.58 17.44
C SER A 102 9.13 -15.29 16.87
N GLY A 103 9.09 -15.54 15.55
CA GLY A 103 8.05 -16.31 14.86
C GLY A 103 6.79 -15.52 14.48
N VAL A 104 6.61 -14.30 15.00
CA VAL A 104 5.39 -13.50 14.77
C VAL A 104 5.47 -12.53 13.59
N LEU A 105 6.63 -12.44 12.92
CA LEU A 105 6.86 -11.52 11.81
C LEU A 105 7.18 -12.24 10.49
N ASP A 106 6.55 -11.77 9.41
CA ASP A 106 7.03 -11.97 8.03
C ASP A 106 7.99 -10.84 7.63
N LEU A 107 8.90 -11.11 6.69
CA LEU A 107 9.83 -10.12 6.12
C LEU A 107 9.51 -9.80 4.66
N GLY A 108 9.37 -8.51 4.36
CA GLY A 108 9.31 -7.97 3.00
C GLY A 108 10.36 -6.88 2.78
N SER A 109 10.59 -6.52 1.52
CA SER A 109 11.48 -5.43 1.12
C SER A 109 10.75 -4.08 1.09
N HIS A 110 11.47 -3.01 1.41
CA HIS A 110 11.01 -1.63 1.25
C HIS A 110 11.98 -0.79 0.42
N THR A 111 12.60 -1.39 -0.59
CA THR A 111 13.71 -0.84 -1.42
C THR A 111 15.04 -0.72 -0.67
N LEU A 112 16.09 -0.20 -1.32
CA LEU A 112 17.43 -0.12 -0.73
C LEU A 112 17.54 1.03 0.29
N TYR A 113 17.06 2.23 -0.07
CA TYR A 113 17.16 3.42 0.77
C TYR A 113 15.90 4.30 0.83
N HIS A 114 14.74 3.75 0.49
CA HIS A 114 13.44 4.41 0.58
C HIS A 114 13.25 5.65 -0.34
N PRO A 115 13.55 5.56 -1.66
CA PRO A 115 13.32 6.66 -2.58
C PRO A 115 11.88 6.71 -3.12
N LYS A 116 11.53 7.84 -3.73
CA LYS A 116 10.35 7.94 -4.59
C LYS A 116 10.67 7.27 -5.94
N LEU A 117 10.43 5.97 -6.04
CA LEU A 117 10.84 5.16 -7.19
C LEU A 117 10.49 5.76 -8.56
N PRO A 118 9.30 6.35 -8.80
CA PRO A 118 8.97 6.88 -10.12
C PRO A 118 9.86 8.04 -10.57
N THR A 119 10.56 8.74 -9.66
CA THR A 119 11.47 9.83 -10.04
C THR A 119 12.84 9.33 -10.50
N MET A 120 13.06 8.02 -10.55
CA MET A 120 14.33 7.39 -10.92
C MET A 120 14.27 6.81 -12.33
N SER A 121 15.44 6.63 -12.95
CA SER A 121 15.56 5.82 -14.16
C SER A 121 15.30 4.35 -13.84
N ARG A 122 14.89 3.57 -14.85
CA ARG A 122 14.65 2.13 -14.72
C ARG A 122 15.87 1.38 -14.18
N THR A 123 17.07 1.75 -14.60
CA THR A 123 18.33 1.17 -14.08
C THR A 123 18.47 1.38 -12.57
N LEU A 124 18.16 2.59 -12.07
CA LEU A 124 18.21 2.88 -10.64
C LEU A 124 17.07 2.19 -9.88
N ILE A 125 15.86 2.13 -10.44
CA ILE A 125 14.74 1.36 -9.89
C ILE A 125 15.16 -0.11 -9.70
N ARG A 126 15.70 -0.73 -10.75
CA ARG A 126 16.19 -2.12 -10.69
C ARG A 126 17.23 -2.31 -9.59
N LYS A 127 18.19 -1.38 -9.48
CA LYS A 127 19.20 -1.38 -8.41
C LYS A 127 18.56 -1.34 -7.02
N GLN A 128 17.59 -0.42 -6.81
CA GLN A 128 16.89 -0.28 -5.53
C GLN A 128 16.18 -1.57 -5.09
N LEU A 129 15.57 -2.26 -6.04
CA LEU A 129 14.76 -3.44 -5.79
C LEU A 129 15.64 -4.70 -5.62
N LEU A 130 16.66 -4.87 -6.46
CA LEU A 130 17.52 -6.05 -6.48
C LEU A 130 18.48 -6.06 -5.28
N GLU A 131 19.20 -4.97 -5.03
CA GLU A 131 20.18 -4.91 -3.94
C GLU A 131 19.49 -5.01 -2.58
N SER A 132 18.30 -4.43 -2.43
CA SER A 132 17.52 -4.56 -1.20
C SER A 132 17.20 -6.02 -0.88
N LYS A 133 16.66 -6.75 -1.87
CA LYS A 133 16.38 -8.18 -1.77
C LYS A 133 17.63 -8.96 -1.37
N GLN A 134 18.72 -8.80 -2.13
CA GLN A 134 19.96 -9.54 -1.90
C GLN A 134 20.55 -9.28 -0.51
N ILE A 135 20.59 -8.02 -0.06
CA ILE A 135 21.12 -7.67 1.26
C ILE A 135 20.26 -8.27 2.36
N LEU A 136 18.92 -8.13 2.27
CA LEU A 136 18.02 -8.68 3.27
C LEU A 136 18.12 -10.22 3.34
N GLU A 137 18.12 -10.90 2.19
CA GLU A 137 18.26 -12.36 2.13
C GLU A 137 19.61 -12.82 2.71
N THR A 138 20.70 -12.13 2.38
CA THR A 138 22.04 -12.43 2.90
C THR A 138 22.14 -12.20 4.40
N LYS A 139 21.59 -11.10 4.92
CA LYS A 139 21.72 -10.71 6.33
C LYS A 139 20.77 -11.46 7.27
N THR A 140 19.69 -12.03 6.74
CA THR A 140 18.64 -12.67 7.55
C THR A 140 18.46 -14.16 7.28
N GLY A 141 19.07 -14.69 6.21
CA GLY A 141 18.90 -16.07 5.76
C GLY A 141 17.47 -16.40 5.29
N ARG A 142 16.60 -15.40 5.16
CA ARG A 142 15.17 -15.56 4.81
C ARG A 142 14.91 -15.10 3.39
N LYS A 143 14.01 -15.78 2.71
CA LYS A 143 13.55 -15.39 1.38
C LYS A 143 12.77 -14.08 1.45
N VAL A 144 13.08 -13.13 0.56
CA VAL A 144 12.39 -11.83 0.49
C VAL A 144 11.74 -11.68 -0.88
N ILE A 145 10.45 -11.97 -0.96
CA ILE A 145 9.69 -11.99 -2.23
C ILE A 145 8.50 -11.04 -2.24
N ASP A 146 8.28 -10.27 -1.19
CA ASP A 146 7.21 -9.26 -1.12
C ASP A 146 7.81 -7.86 -0.98
N LEU A 147 7.12 -6.87 -1.54
CA LEU A 147 7.60 -5.48 -1.60
C LEU A 147 6.54 -4.53 -1.04
N ALA A 148 6.92 -3.52 -0.28
CA ALA A 148 6.09 -2.33 -0.12
C ALA A 148 6.76 -1.17 -0.86
N TYR A 149 5.99 -0.39 -1.62
CA TYR A 149 6.53 0.79 -2.29
C TYR A 149 6.71 1.93 -1.28
N PRO A 150 7.89 2.58 -1.19
CA PRO A 150 8.07 3.78 -0.40
C PRO A 150 7.01 4.83 -0.75
N PHE A 151 6.37 5.38 0.27
CA PHE A 151 5.27 6.34 0.13
C PHE A 151 4.05 5.81 -0.67
N GLY A 152 3.99 4.51 -0.97
CA GLY A 152 3.02 3.90 -1.88
C GLY A 152 3.15 4.33 -3.35
N LEU A 153 4.30 4.86 -3.75
CA LEU A 153 4.52 5.42 -5.08
C LEU A 153 5.13 4.39 -6.04
N PHE A 154 4.48 4.22 -7.18
CA PHE A 154 4.92 3.33 -8.25
C PHE A 154 4.52 3.90 -9.61
N ASP A 155 5.08 3.31 -10.65
CA ASP A 155 4.69 3.49 -12.04
C ASP A 155 4.85 2.14 -12.79
N PRO A 156 4.47 2.04 -14.07
CA PRO A 156 4.59 0.78 -14.81
C PRO A 156 6.00 0.18 -14.79
N ARG A 157 7.04 1.03 -14.85
CA ARG A 157 8.45 0.59 -14.82
C ARG A 157 8.80 -0.05 -13.50
N VAL A 158 8.34 0.53 -12.38
CA VAL A 158 8.51 -0.06 -11.04
C VAL A 158 7.86 -1.43 -10.95
N ILE A 159 6.64 -1.59 -11.47
CA ILE A 159 5.93 -2.87 -11.46
C ILE A 159 6.67 -3.92 -12.31
N GLU A 160 7.13 -3.53 -13.50
CA GLU A 160 7.87 -4.42 -14.40
C GLU A 160 9.20 -4.88 -13.80
N GLU A 161 9.98 -3.98 -13.21
CA GLU A 161 11.23 -4.37 -12.54
C GLU A 161 10.97 -5.23 -11.30
N ALA A 162 9.93 -4.94 -10.52
CA ALA A 162 9.55 -5.77 -9.37
C ALA A 162 9.21 -7.22 -9.81
N LYS A 163 8.45 -7.37 -10.90
CA LYS A 163 8.17 -8.67 -11.53
C LYS A 163 9.46 -9.37 -11.98
N ALA A 164 10.30 -8.67 -12.73
CA ALA A 164 11.53 -9.23 -13.31
C ALA A 164 12.55 -9.69 -12.24
N ILE A 165 12.57 -9.06 -11.07
CA ILE A 165 13.43 -9.43 -9.94
C ILE A 165 12.87 -10.63 -9.14
N GLY A 166 11.59 -10.96 -9.33
CA GLY A 166 10.94 -12.08 -8.66
C GLY A 166 10.22 -11.71 -7.36
N TYR A 167 9.83 -10.44 -7.17
CA TYR A 167 8.83 -10.11 -6.16
C TYR A 167 7.47 -10.64 -6.62
N ARG A 168 6.72 -11.33 -5.76
CA ARG A 168 5.43 -11.95 -6.09
C ARG A 168 4.23 -10.99 -5.97
N MET A 169 4.32 -10.00 -5.08
CA MET A 169 3.29 -8.97 -4.87
C MET A 169 3.93 -7.69 -4.31
N ALA A 170 3.20 -6.57 -4.43
CA ALA A 170 3.64 -5.30 -3.90
C ALA A 170 2.50 -4.45 -3.29
N PHE A 171 2.82 -3.79 -2.19
CA PHE A 171 1.89 -3.02 -1.37
C PHE A 171 2.02 -1.52 -1.62
N THR A 172 0.85 -0.87 -1.77
CA THR A 172 0.69 0.58 -1.90
C THR A 172 0.31 1.20 -0.55
N VAL A 173 -0.12 2.46 -0.55
CA VAL A 173 -0.85 3.09 0.58
C VAL A 173 -2.26 3.51 0.16
N ASN A 174 -2.74 2.98 -0.98
CA ASN A 174 -4.07 3.26 -1.48
C ASN A 174 -5.08 2.52 -0.57
N PRO A 175 -6.05 3.23 0.03
CA PRO A 175 -7.04 2.59 0.89
C PRO A 175 -7.99 1.72 0.07
N GLY A 176 -8.42 0.60 0.65
CA GLY A 176 -9.35 -0.31 0.00
C GLY A 176 -9.29 -1.72 0.57
N LYS A 177 -10.35 -2.48 0.35
CA LYS A 177 -10.39 -3.91 0.70
C LYS A 177 -9.71 -4.71 -0.41
N ASN A 178 -8.88 -5.68 -0.03
CA ASN A 178 -8.30 -6.65 -0.96
C ASN A 178 -9.22 -7.89 -1.04
N LEU A 179 -9.52 -8.31 -2.26
CA LEU A 179 -10.37 -9.45 -2.59
C LEU A 179 -9.66 -10.38 -3.58
N PRO A 180 -10.15 -11.61 -3.80
CA PRO A 180 -9.72 -12.40 -4.93
C PRO A 180 -9.80 -11.59 -6.24
N GLY A 181 -8.70 -11.55 -6.98
CA GLY A 181 -8.57 -10.75 -8.20
C GLY A 181 -8.01 -9.33 -8.02
N THR A 182 -7.74 -8.88 -6.77
CA THR A 182 -7.00 -7.62 -6.58
C THR A 182 -5.64 -7.69 -7.28
N PRO A 183 -5.23 -6.67 -8.06
CA PRO A 183 -3.96 -6.70 -8.77
C PRO A 183 -2.78 -6.86 -7.80
N VAL A 184 -1.98 -7.91 -8.00
CA VAL A 184 -0.95 -8.33 -7.02
C VAL A 184 0.17 -7.30 -6.82
N TYR A 185 0.37 -6.36 -7.73
CA TYR A 185 1.34 -5.26 -7.57
C TYR A 185 0.70 -3.93 -7.14
N ASN A 186 -0.59 -3.92 -6.83
CA ASN A 186 -1.32 -2.74 -6.38
C ASN A 186 -2.12 -3.09 -5.10
N ILE A 187 -1.52 -3.83 -4.17
CA ILE A 187 -2.22 -4.24 -2.95
C ILE A 187 -2.58 -3.00 -2.13
N HIS A 188 -3.84 -2.91 -1.72
CA HIS A 188 -4.36 -1.79 -0.94
C HIS A 188 -3.93 -1.92 0.52
N ARG A 189 -3.63 -0.78 1.13
CA ARG A 189 -3.40 -0.64 2.57
C ARG A 189 -4.03 0.65 3.07
N SER A 190 -4.62 0.57 4.24
CA SER A 190 -5.13 1.76 4.93
C SER A 190 -4.12 2.20 5.97
N LEU A 191 -3.63 3.43 5.85
CA LEU A 191 -2.72 4.02 6.83
C LEU A 191 -3.44 4.26 8.16
N VAL A 192 -2.73 3.97 9.26
CA VAL A 192 -3.17 4.22 10.64
C VAL A 192 -2.34 5.38 11.20
N PRO A 193 -2.82 6.63 11.09
CA PRO A 193 -2.06 7.80 11.54
C PRO A 193 -2.05 7.94 13.06
N TRP A 194 -1.20 8.84 13.56
CA TRP A 194 -1.19 9.22 14.97
C TRP A 194 -2.56 9.76 15.41
N GLY A 195 -3.03 9.33 16.58
CA GLY A 195 -4.28 9.81 17.17
C GLY A 195 -5.55 9.36 16.43
N GLN A 196 -5.47 8.34 15.56
CA GLN A 196 -6.65 7.83 14.88
C GLN A 196 -7.71 7.36 15.89
N SER A 197 -8.93 7.90 15.78
CA SER A 197 -10.04 7.52 16.65
C SER A 197 -10.51 6.09 16.39
N GLN A 198 -11.12 5.45 17.40
CA GLN A 198 -11.71 4.12 17.25
C GLN A 198 -12.74 4.07 16.11
N SER A 199 -13.53 5.12 15.92
CA SER A 199 -14.51 5.19 14.82
C SER A 199 -13.84 5.18 13.45
N ALA A 200 -12.74 5.93 13.28
CA ALA A 200 -11.98 5.95 12.04
C ALA A 200 -11.30 4.60 11.77
N PHE A 201 -10.74 3.96 12.82
CA PHE A 201 -10.17 2.62 12.73
C PHE A 201 -11.24 1.58 12.35
N ASN A 202 -12.42 1.61 12.98
CA ASN A 202 -13.55 0.74 12.63
C ASN A 202 -14.04 0.95 11.20
N SER A 203 -13.98 2.18 10.71
CA SER A 203 -14.36 2.49 9.33
C SER A 203 -13.47 1.77 8.33
N ILE A 204 -12.15 1.67 8.59
CA ILE A 204 -11.22 0.88 7.77
C ILE A 204 -11.65 -0.60 7.72
N LEU A 205 -11.97 -1.17 8.88
CA LEU A 205 -12.28 -2.59 9.02
C LEU A 205 -13.64 -2.99 8.40
N THR A 206 -14.54 -2.02 8.24
CA THR A 206 -15.91 -2.22 7.77
C THR A 206 -16.17 -1.65 6.38
N MET A 207 -15.12 -1.15 5.70
CA MET A 207 -15.22 -0.68 4.31
C MET A 207 -15.88 -1.73 3.42
N ALA A 208 -16.87 -1.29 2.65
CA ALA A 208 -17.47 -2.13 1.63
C ALA A 208 -16.42 -2.48 0.56
N PRO A 209 -16.51 -3.68 -0.05
CA PRO A 209 -15.64 -4.02 -1.17
C PRO A 209 -15.84 -3.03 -2.32
N PRO A 210 -14.81 -2.81 -3.15
CA PRO A 210 -14.95 -1.94 -4.30
C PRO A 210 -16.00 -2.52 -5.26
N PRO A 211 -16.80 -1.66 -5.91
CA PRO A 211 -17.63 -2.06 -7.04
C PRO A 211 -16.75 -2.54 -8.20
N LYS A 212 -17.38 -3.02 -9.28
CA LYS A 212 -16.65 -3.22 -10.54
C LYS A 212 -16.26 -1.85 -11.09
N ILE A 213 -14.96 -1.57 -11.08
CA ILE A 213 -14.35 -0.37 -11.65
C ILE A 213 -13.45 -0.83 -12.78
N SER A 214 -13.59 -0.22 -13.95
CA SER A 214 -12.57 -0.31 -15.00
C SER A 214 -12.15 1.09 -15.45
N ILE A 215 -10.86 1.25 -15.72
CA ILE A 215 -10.26 2.51 -16.13
C ILE A 215 -9.48 2.25 -17.41
N SER A 216 -9.61 3.14 -18.39
CA SER A 216 -8.98 2.97 -19.71
C SER A 216 -7.48 3.32 -19.73
N ILE A 217 -6.88 3.60 -18.57
CA ILE A 217 -5.46 3.88 -18.39
C ILE A 217 -4.97 3.08 -17.17
N GLN A 218 -3.71 2.67 -17.22
CA GLN A 218 -3.08 1.90 -16.14
C GLN A 218 -2.88 2.76 -14.88
N ASP A 219 -3.06 2.15 -13.71
CA ASP A 219 -2.67 2.75 -12.44
C ASP A 219 -1.14 2.99 -12.39
N GLY A 220 -0.72 4.13 -11.85
CA GLY A 220 0.66 4.58 -11.85
C GLY A 220 1.11 5.28 -13.15
N SER A 221 0.24 5.45 -14.15
CA SER A 221 0.61 6.07 -15.43
C SER A 221 1.04 7.54 -15.30
N TRP A 222 1.92 7.95 -16.20
CA TRP A 222 2.33 9.33 -16.41
C TRP A 222 1.29 10.05 -17.27
N VAL A 223 0.78 11.17 -16.78
CA VAL A 223 -0.33 11.90 -17.41
C VAL A 223 0.00 13.37 -17.63
N LYS A 224 -0.61 13.96 -18.66
CA LYS A 224 -0.51 15.38 -18.98
C LYS A 224 -1.80 16.14 -18.68
N ALA A 225 -1.68 17.43 -18.38
CA ALA A 225 -2.85 18.29 -18.23
C ALA A 225 -3.73 18.26 -19.49
N GLY A 226 -5.04 18.17 -19.29
CA GLY A 226 -6.02 18.06 -20.36
C GLY A 226 -6.15 16.67 -20.99
N GLN A 227 -5.32 15.69 -20.61
CA GLN A 227 -5.51 14.30 -21.02
C GLN A 227 -6.82 13.77 -20.47
N GLU A 228 -7.54 13.04 -21.32
CA GLU A 228 -8.82 12.42 -20.98
C GLU A 228 -8.71 10.90 -21.00
N PHE A 229 -9.46 10.25 -20.12
CA PHE A 229 -9.60 8.80 -20.07
C PHE A 229 -10.98 8.43 -19.50
N LYS A 230 -11.39 7.19 -19.74
CA LYS A 230 -12.71 6.70 -19.36
C LYS A 230 -12.66 5.88 -18.08
N ILE A 231 -13.69 6.02 -17.26
CA ILE A 231 -13.96 5.18 -16.09
C ILE A 231 -15.35 4.60 -16.26
N HIS A 232 -15.47 3.30 -16.07
CA HIS A 232 -16.75 2.59 -15.99
C HIS A 232 -16.95 2.07 -14.57
N LEU A 233 -18.08 2.41 -13.96
CA LEU A 233 -18.36 2.17 -12.54
C LEU A 233 -19.77 1.59 -12.36
N GLU A 234 -19.86 0.31 -12.01
CA GLU A 234 -21.13 -0.37 -11.77
C GLU A 234 -21.47 -0.49 -10.28
N GLY A 235 -22.71 -0.85 -9.94
CA GLY A 235 -23.05 -1.27 -8.57
C GLY A 235 -23.08 -0.15 -7.52
N VAL A 236 -23.06 1.12 -7.95
CA VAL A 236 -23.15 2.30 -7.08
C VAL A 236 -24.39 3.12 -7.39
N GLN A 237 -24.74 4.02 -6.48
CA GLN A 237 -25.75 5.05 -6.67
C GLN A 237 -25.17 6.16 -7.59
N PRO A 238 -25.73 6.41 -8.79
CA PRO A 238 -25.16 7.38 -9.75
C PRO A 238 -24.91 8.78 -9.16
N GLU A 239 -25.85 9.28 -8.36
CA GLU A 239 -25.82 10.59 -7.72
C GLU A 239 -24.78 10.73 -6.60
N SER A 240 -24.23 9.61 -6.14
CA SER A 240 -23.22 9.58 -5.09
C SER A 240 -21.78 9.61 -5.63
N VAL A 241 -21.59 9.46 -6.94
CA VAL A 241 -20.27 9.32 -7.55
C VAL A 241 -19.51 10.65 -7.51
N SER A 242 -18.33 10.61 -6.92
CA SER A 242 -17.37 11.70 -6.88
C SER A 242 -16.01 11.17 -7.35
N ILE A 243 -15.46 11.77 -8.40
CA ILE A 243 -14.11 11.47 -8.89
C ILE A 243 -13.29 12.75 -8.77
N GLN A 244 -12.25 12.69 -7.94
CA GLN A 244 -11.46 13.87 -7.60
C GLN A 244 -9.97 13.59 -7.70
N ILE A 245 -9.20 14.56 -8.17
CA ILE A 245 -7.75 14.58 -7.98
C ILE A 245 -7.43 15.73 -7.03
N LYS A 246 -6.85 15.40 -5.87
CA LYS A 246 -6.80 16.32 -4.72
C LYS A 246 -8.21 16.78 -4.35
N SER A 247 -8.47 18.10 -4.35
CA SER A 247 -9.77 18.69 -4.05
C SER A 247 -10.56 19.10 -5.30
N LYS A 248 -10.07 18.78 -6.51
CA LYS A 248 -10.74 19.14 -7.76
C LYS A 248 -11.58 17.98 -8.25
N ASN A 249 -12.85 18.24 -8.56
CA ASN A 249 -13.66 17.32 -9.37
C ASN A 249 -13.08 17.28 -10.79
N VAL A 250 -12.91 16.07 -11.33
CA VAL A 250 -12.26 15.83 -12.62
C VAL A 250 -13.17 15.17 -13.65
N ILE A 251 -14.46 15.01 -13.35
CA ILE A 251 -15.45 14.52 -14.30
C ILE A 251 -15.69 15.62 -15.34
N SER A 252 -15.37 15.35 -16.61
CA SER A 252 -15.68 16.25 -17.73
C SER A 252 -16.99 15.89 -18.40
N GLU A 253 -17.35 14.61 -18.43
CA GLU A 253 -18.63 14.10 -18.96
C GLU A 253 -19.11 12.94 -18.09
N ALA A 254 -20.42 12.84 -17.88
CA ALA A 254 -21.04 11.76 -17.09
C ALA A 254 -22.24 11.18 -17.83
N GLN A 255 -22.15 9.90 -18.17
CA GLN A 255 -23.24 9.09 -18.70
C GLN A 255 -23.20 7.73 -18.00
N PHE A 256 -23.82 7.66 -16.82
CA PHE A 256 -23.75 6.47 -15.96
C PHE A 256 -24.08 5.17 -16.74
N PRO A 257 -23.28 4.10 -16.58
CA PRO A 257 -22.17 3.90 -15.64
C PRO A 257 -20.80 4.45 -16.08
N ASP A 258 -20.73 5.17 -17.20
CA ASP A 258 -19.50 5.68 -17.80
C ASP A 258 -19.23 7.16 -17.46
N PHE A 259 -17.96 7.47 -17.25
CA PHE A 259 -17.47 8.80 -16.93
C PHE A 259 -16.22 9.11 -17.76
N THR A 260 -16.18 10.30 -18.36
CA THR A 260 -14.96 10.86 -18.92
C THR A 260 -14.29 11.69 -17.84
N VAL A 261 -13.02 11.38 -17.56
CA VAL A 261 -12.19 12.12 -16.61
C VAL A 261 -11.14 12.92 -17.37
N LYS A 262 -10.95 14.18 -16.97
CA LYS A 262 -9.93 15.06 -17.52
C LYS A 262 -8.90 15.45 -16.46
N ILE A 263 -7.62 15.22 -16.76
CA ILE A 263 -6.53 15.60 -15.86
C ILE A 263 -6.49 17.14 -15.75
N PRO A 264 -6.69 17.70 -14.55
CA PRO A 264 -6.75 19.14 -14.38
C PRO A 264 -5.35 19.75 -14.45
N ASP A 265 -5.26 21.00 -14.86
CA ASP A 265 -4.02 21.76 -14.67
C ASP A 265 -3.92 22.25 -13.22
N PHE A 266 -2.73 22.12 -12.64
CA PHE A 266 -2.45 22.56 -11.27
C PHE A 266 -1.55 23.80 -11.30
N SER A 267 -1.99 24.87 -10.63
CA SER A 267 -1.21 26.10 -10.47
C SER A 267 -0.05 25.94 -9.48
N ARG A 268 -0.20 25.02 -8.51
CA ARG A 268 0.86 24.65 -7.57
C ARG A 268 1.46 23.30 -7.95
N LYS A 269 2.75 23.16 -7.70
CA LYS A 269 3.52 21.92 -7.91
C LYS A 269 2.78 20.69 -7.40
N SER A 270 2.57 19.72 -8.28
CA SER A 270 1.77 18.53 -8.00
C SER A 270 2.31 17.31 -8.74
N THR A 271 3.35 16.67 -8.20
CA THR A 271 4.06 15.56 -8.86
C THR A 271 3.26 14.26 -8.89
N PHE A 272 2.66 13.89 -7.76
CA PHE A 272 1.87 12.69 -7.61
C PHE A 272 0.41 13.06 -7.42
N LEU A 273 -0.45 12.44 -8.22
CA LEU A 273 -1.85 12.78 -8.39
C LEU A 273 -2.70 11.60 -7.91
N PRO A 274 -2.98 11.47 -6.60
CA PRO A 274 -3.96 10.51 -6.14
C PRO A 274 -5.33 10.93 -6.66
N MET A 275 -5.94 10.07 -7.47
CA MET A 275 -7.32 10.18 -7.90
C MET A 275 -8.19 9.34 -6.99
N MET A 276 -9.11 10.00 -6.28
CA MET A 276 -10.08 9.37 -5.40
C MET A 276 -11.38 9.15 -6.15
N ILE A 277 -11.88 7.91 -6.12
CA ILE A 277 -13.25 7.56 -6.51
C ILE A 277 -14.00 7.28 -5.21
N GLN A 278 -15.05 8.04 -4.95
CA GLN A 278 -15.95 7.87 -3.82
C GLN A 278 -17.37 7.70 -4.35
N ALA A 279 -18.12 6.80 -3.74
CA ALA A 279 -19.55 6.62 -4.02
C ALA A 279 -20.22 5.88 -2.87
N LYS A 280 -21.52 5.65 -2.99
CA LYS A 280 -22.29 4.73 -2.15
C LYS A 280 -22.70 3.50 -2.96
N THR A 281 -22.65 2.32 -2.35
CA THR A 281 -23.28 1.13 -2.91
C THR A 281 -24.80 1.33 -2.99
N LYS A 282 -25.51 0.43 -3.68
CA LYS A 282 -26.99 0.45 -3.73
C LYS A 282 -27.63 0.42 -2.34
N GLU A 283 -26.97 -0.20 -1.36
CA GLU A 283 -27.38 -0.29 0.05
C GLU A 283 -26.90 0.89 0.90
N GLY A 284 -26.34 1.93 0.29
CA GLY A 284 -25.92 3.16 0.98
C GLY A 284 -24.57 3.08 1.70
N LYS A 285 -23.80 2.00 1.53
CA LYS A 285 -22.46 1.88 2.15
C LYS A 285 -21.44 2.72 1.40
N GLN A 286 -20.63 3.47 2.12
CA GLN A 286 -19.55 4.27 1.54
C GLN A 286 -18.47 3.36 0.96
N ILE A 287 -18.01 3.70 -0.24
CA ILE A 287 -16.84 3.13 -0.87
C ILE A 287 -15.83 4.24 -1.17
N GLN A 288 -14.55 3.87 -1.13
CA GLN A 288 -13.47 4.74 -1.52
C GLN A 288 -12.38 3.91 -2.18
N TYR A 289 -11.91 4.38 -3.32
CA TYR A 289 -10.82 3.76 -4.06
C TYR A 289 -9.85 4.83 -4.57
N GLN A 290 -8.57 4.48 -4.64
CA GLN A 290 -7.53 5.42 -5.06
C GLN A 290 -6.72 4.84 -6.21
N TYR A 291 -6.50 5.66 -7.22
CA TYR A 291 -5.51 5.45 -8.29
C TYR A 291 -4.42 6.50 -8.16
N LEU A 292 -3.22 6.18 -8.60
CA LEU A 292 -2.06 7.07 -8.61
C LEU A 292 -1.72 7.45 -10.04
N PHE A 293 -1.55 8.73 -10.32
CA PHE A 293 -0.95 9.21 -11.56
C PHE A 293 0.26 10.10 -11.29
N ILE A 294 1.13 10.22 -12.28
CA ILE A 294 2.34 11.05 -12.21
C ILE A 294 2.20 12.20 -13.20
N ASN A 295 2.33 13.43 -12.69
CA ASN A 295 2.18 14.61 -13.52
C ASN A 295 3.46 14.87 -14.32
N GLN A 296 3.39 14.68 -15.64
CA GLN A 296 4.52 14.92 -16.56
C GLN A 296 5.05 16.36 -16.46
N LYS A 297 4.17 17.36 -16.21
CA LYS A 297 4.53 18.79 -16.11
C LYS A 297 5.59 19.07 -15.05
N GLU A 298 5.73 18.20 -14.04
CA GLU A 298 6.68 18.39 -12.94
C GLU A 298 8.09 17.89 -13.25
N PHE A 299 8.32 17.37 -14.47
CA PHE A 299 9.59 16.82 -14.90
C PHE A 299 10.03 17.50 -16.21
N LYS A 300 11.31 17.83 -16.32
CA LYS A 300 11.89 18.37 -17.56
C LYS A 300 11.87 17.35 -18.70
N LYS A 301 12.12 16.08 -18.35
CA LYS A 301 12.05 14.91 -19.22
C LYS A 301 11.67 13.69 -18.38
N HIS A 302 11.17 12.64 -19.03
CA HIS A 302 10.97 11.36 -18.37
C HIS A 302 12.32 10.82 -17.85
N PRO A 303 12.38 10.11 -16.71
CA PRO A 303 13.65 9.59 -16.18
C PRO A 303 14.36 8.56 -17.08
N ASP A 304 13.65 7.98 -18.05
CA ASP A 304 14.21 7.12 -19.11
C ASP A 304 14.16 7.81 -20.50
N ASP A 305 14.28 9.14 -20.52
CA ASP A 305 14.42 9.99 -21.71
C ASP A 305 13.19 10.14 -22.63
N THR A 306 12.19 9.25 -22.59
CA THR A 306 10.95 9.33 -23.39
C THR A 306 9.69 9.23 -22.54
N PHE A 307 8.68 10.09 -22.82
CA PHE A 307 7.37 10.11 -22.16
C PHE A 307 6.34 9.24 -22.86
#